data_AF-A0A7Y0P606-F1
#
_entry.id   AF-A0A7Y0P606-F1
#
_cell.length_a   1.000
_cell.length_b   1.000
_cell.length_c   1.000
_cell.angle_alpha   90.00
_cell.angle_beta   90.00
_cell.angle_gamma   90.00
#
_symmetry.space_group_name_H-M   'P 1'
#
loop_
_entity.id
_entity.type
_entity.pdbx_description
1 polymer ?
#
loop_
_entity_poly.entity_id
_entity_poly.type
_entity_poly.pdbx_seq_one_letter_code
_entity_poly.pdbx_strand_id
1 'polypeptide(L)'
;MTSAAGCAGQDDRTASSEPDYVRSLISQTNGLYYHPFLREERGGPEAQSYALRALAETGAKPKVTVAARTAAALRSDALKSSALWGRYWLVPLRDAGAPGVLGRDDARAVEKLRSGKGWYEDPALDDGSDDGRLSATWAALEVEAATGSLDAVPAAGRAATVRWLGRLAHGDVPLEKAAVLARCLRLLGEPVPASLTAATAPDVSGFTERPEAERATLLEETYDYVLLQESAGRAPRVDRATWQQVLNHDVTALDHEQLYDLVHILRATGSPARSFSSVARRLEGDRLPDGTMRDPSSYLGTPDASLLVQRLRDLAGWPVRDERLLAAVEKQAGAPDAPRDGATRLTVAALEHTAGGRDLTAPQKALCQDPSTVPATVTSDNVRDWQRAVWDCADAGVPVPAPAVTRWDLDGLEGAQAAATLVVGLHQSGHEDRAPGWLTADRLEKWATDPGPRANVYDRALIVRAYLLLGGHADESAVGRLAALVAAHRGCPGLPGLYRPDDEPGCDLKTTWAVWELDKALDGKLGALPSPGRPRD
;
A
#
# COMPACT_ATOMS: atom_id res chain seq x y z
N MET A 1 7.21 -33.42 49.50
CA MET A 1 8.29 -32.63 48.87
C MET A 1 8.93 -33.50 47.79
N THR A 2 9.24 -32.90 46.62
CA THR A 2 9.68 -33.49 45.31
C THR A 2 8.59 -34.27 44.55
N SER A 3 8.43 -34.21 43.22
CA SER A 3 8.71 -33.24 42.16
C SER A 3 8.00 -33.71 40.88
N ALA A 4 7.69 -32.77 39.98
CA ALA A 4 7.71 -32.84 38.50
C ALA A 4 6.55 -33.44 37.66
N ALA A 5 6.48 -32.83 36.46
CA ALA A 5 5.73 -33.12 35.22
C ALA A 5 4.23 -32.74 35.22
N GLY A 6 3.77 -31.64 34.64
CA GLY A 6 4.26 -30.91 33.47
C GLY A 6 3.58 -31.45 32.20
N CYS A 7 2.27 -31.20 32.07
CA CYS A 7 1.52 -31.50 30.86
C CYS A 7 2.02 -30.61 29.72
N ALA A 8 2.67 -31.22 28.74
CA ALA A 8 2.85 -30.64 27.43
C ALA A 8 1.48 -30.52 26.76
N GLY A 9 0.93 -29.30 26.74
CA GLY A 9 -0.10 -28.95 25.76
C GLY A 9 0.58 -28.89 24.39
N GLN A 10 0.45 -29.95 23.61
CA GLN A 10 0.66 -29.89 22.18
C GLN A 10 -0.40 -28.94 21.61
N ASP A 11 0.03 -27.73 21.24
CA ASP A 11 -0.69 -26.90 20.29
C ASP A 11 -0.84 -27.72 19.00
N ASP A 12 -2.06 -28.16 18.71
CA ASP A 12 -2.48 -28.66 17.40
C ASP A 12 -2.31 -27.53 16.37
N ARG A 13 -1.08 -27.38 15.88
CA ARG A 13 -0.80 -26.72 14.61
C ARG A 13 -1.33 -27.63 13.50
N THR A 14 -2.60 -27.50 13.18
CA THR A 14 -3.10 -27.86 11.85
C THR A 14 -2.24 -27.10 10.85
N ALA A 15 -1.33 -27.82 10.19
CA ALA A 15 -0.52 -27.27 9.13
C ALA A 15 -1.47 -26.79 8.03
N SER A 16 -1.61 -25.48 7.88
CA SER A 16 -2.41 -24.90 6.81
C SER A 16 -1.93 -25.48 5.48
N SER A 17 -2.82 -26.11 4.72
CA SER A 17 -2.56 -26.53 3.34
C SER A 17 -2.49 -25.34 2.37
N GLU A 18 -2.78 -24.14 2.87
CA GLU A 18 -2.57 -22.89 2.15
C GLU A 18 -1.07 -22.61 1.97
N PRO A 19 -0.63 -22.32 0.73
CA PRO A 19 0.75 -21.97 0.47
C PRO A 19 1.21 -20.72 1.24
N ASP A 20 2.45 -20.73 1.74
CA ASP A 20 3.08 -19.61 2.47
C ASP A 20 2.99 -18.28 1.73
N TYR A 21 3.02 -18.32 0.40
CA TYR A 21 2.94 -17.12 -0.43
C TYR A 21 1.56 -16.44 -0.37
N VAL A 22 0.47 -17.18 -0.14
CA VAL A 22 -0.87 -16.58 0.05
C VAL A 22 -0.92 -15.90 1.41
N ARG A 23 -0.38 -16.53 2.45
CA ARG A 23 -0.27 -15.94 3.80
C ARG A 23 0.59 -14.67 3.85
N SER A 24 1.52 -14.50 2.89
CA SER A 24 2.30 -13.27 2.76
C SER A 24 1.48 -12.05 2.35
N LEU A 25 0.24 -12.25 1.90
CA LEU A 25 -0.71 -11.19 1.53
C LEU A 25 -1.52 -10.67 2.72
N ILE A 26 -1.27 -11.15 3.95
CA ILE A 26 -1.92 -10.64 5.16
C ILE A 26 -1.27 -9.30 5.54
N SER A 27 -2.07 -8.25 5.57
CA SER A 27 -1.69 -6.94 6.07
C SER A 27 -1.29 -7.03 7.55
N GLN A 28 -0.10 -6.55 7.88
CA GLN A 28 0.32 -6.43 9.28
C GLN A 28 -0.43 -5.32 10.01
N THR A 29 -1.02 -4.37 9.27
CA THR A 29 -1.73 -3.20 9.82
C THR A 29 -3.12 -3.57 10.33
N ASN A 30 -3.91 -4.29 9.52
CA ASN A 30 -5.30 -4.59 9.85
C ASN A 30 -5.65 -6.09 9.84
N GLY A 31 -4.72 -6.98 9.50
CA GLY A 31 -4.94 -8.44 9.50
C GLY A 31 -5.78 -8.97 8.34
N LEU A 32 -6.24 -8.11 7.42
CA LEU A 32 -6.95 -8.49 6.21
C LEU A 32 -5.97 -8.79 5.07
N TYR A 33 -6.42 -9.50 4.05
CA TYR A 33 -5.62 -9.70 2.84
C TYR A 33 -5.64 -8.45 1.95
N TYR A 34 -4.51 -8.14 1.31
CA TYR A 34 -4.41 -7.08 0.29
C TYR A 34 -4.18 -7.67 -1.11
N HIS A 35 -4.49 -6.89 -2.15
CA HIS A 35 -4.30 -7.33 -3.53
C HIS A 35 -2.81 -7.42 -3.91
N PRO A 36 -2.32 -8.51 -4.53
CA PRO A 36 -0.90 -8.74 -4.72
C PRO A 36 -0.17 -7.72 -5.60
N PHE A 37 -0.86 -7.06 -6.54
CA PHE A 37 -0.27 -5.99 -7.36
C PHE A 37 0.24 -4.81 -6.52
N LEU A 38 -0.30 -4.62 -5.31
CA LEU A 38 0.16 -3.63 -4.34
C LEU A 38 1.58 -3.92 -3.80
N ARG A 39 2.11 -5.15 -3.97
CA ARG A 39 3.52 -5.49 -3.62
C ARG A 39 4.55 -4.80 -4.48
N GLU A 40 4.14 -4.29 -5.62
CA GLU A 40 5.03 -3.65 -6.58
C GLU A 40 4.76 -2.15 -6.70
N GLU A 41 3.77 -1.66 -5.94
CA GLU A 41 3.47 -0.25 -5.85
C GLU A 41 4.60 0.49 -5.11
N ARG A 42 5.14 1.49 -5.80
CA ARG A 42 6.20 2.35 -5.30
C ARG A 42 5.58 3.42 -4.42
N GLY A 43 6.16 3.65 -3.25
CA GLY A 43 5.79 4.79 -2.41
C GLY A 43 6.01 6.12 -3.11
N GLY A 44 5.21 7.13 -2.75
CA GLY A 44 5.40 8.49 -3.21
C GLY A 44 6.76 9.10 -2.81
N PRO A 45 7.19 10.21 -3.43
CA PRO A 45 8.53 10.78 -3.23
C PRO A 45 8.91 11.06 -1.77
N GLU A 46 7.97 11.50 -0.95
CA GLU A 46 8.16 11.72 0.49
C GLU A 46 8.46 10.40 1.23
N ALA A 47 7.62 9.38 1.03
CA ALA A 47 7.83 8.06 1.62
C ALA A 47 9.17 7.44 1.17
N GLN A 48 9.57 7.64 -0.09
CA GLN A 48 10.89 7.25 -0.60
C GLN A 48 12.01 7.97 0.16
N SER A 49 11.89 9.29 0.34
CA SER A 49 12.87 10.13 1.04
C SER A 49 13.15 9.60 2.43
N TYR A 50 12.11 9.45 3.26
CA TYR A 50 12.27 9.05 4.65
C TYR A 50 12.79 7.62 4.80
N ALA A 51 12.27 6.68 4.00
CA ALA A 51 12.72 5.30 4.03
C ALA A 51 14.20 5.15 3.63
N LEU A 52 14.66 5.87 2.60
CA LEU A 52 16.06 5.86 2.17
C LEU A 52 16.97 6.52 3.21
N ARG A 53 16.52 7.60 3.87
CA ARG A 53 17.25 8.24 4.98
C ARG A 53 17.37 7.33 6.18
N ALA A 54 16.27 6.70 6.61
CA ALA A 54 16.26 5.74 7.72
C ALA A 54 17.22 4.56 7.42
N LEU A 55 17.18 4.03 6.20
CA LEU A 55 18.10 2.97 5.78
C LEU A 55 19.56 3.42 5.81
N ALA A 56 19.87 4.63 5.34
CA ALA A 56 21.22 5.18 5.39
C ALA A 56 21.74 5.36 6.83
N GLU A 57 20.89 5.79 7.77
CA GLU A 57 21.24 5.95 9.18
C GLU A 57 21.54 4.62 9.88
N THR A 58 21.10 3.48 9.33
CA THR A 58 21.55 2.15 9.79
C THR A 58 23.00 1.82 9.42
N GLY A 59 23.65 2.66 8.59
CA GLY A 59 24.97 2.44 8.02
C GLY A 59 24.95 1.80 6.63
N ALA A 60 23.77 1.50 6.09
CA ALA A 60 23.63 1.01 4.72
C ALA A 60 23.93 2.11 3.68
N LYS A 61 24.24 1.70 2.46
CA LYS A 61 24.42 2.59 1.30
C LYS A 61 23.37 2.23 0.25
N PRO A 62 22.13 2.75 0.36
CA PRO A 62 21.07 2.41 -0.57
C PRO A 62 21.47 2.78 -2.00
N LYS A 63 21.02 1.97 -2.96
CA LYS A 63 21.21 2.21 -4.39
C LYS A 63 19.88 2.12 -5.10
N VAL A 64 19.60 3.07 -5.99
CA VAL A 64 18.38 3.14 -6.80
C VAL A 64 18.77 3.15 -8.29
N THR A 65 18.23 2.20 -9.06
CA THR A 65 18.52 1.99 -10.48
C THR A 65 17.24 2.00 -11.32
N VAL A 66 16.47 3.08 -11.20
CA VAL A 66 15.21 3.27 -11.95
C VAL A 66 15.45 3.71 -13.39
N ALA A 67 14.53 3.34 -14.27
CA ALA A 67 14.50 3.87 -15.64
C ALA A 67 14.13 5.37 -15.67
N ALA A 68 14.54 6.07 -16.73
CA ALA A 68 14.31 7.51 -16.88
C ALA A 68 12.82 7.91 -16.78
N ARG A 69 11.91 7.08 -17.30
CA ARG A 69 10.45 7.31 -17.18
C ARG A 69 9.99 7.31 -15.72
N THR A 70 10.47 6.36 -14.92
CA THR A 70 10.14 6.24 -13.50
C THR A 70 10.72 7.40 -12.70
N ALA A 71 11.98 7.76 -12.97
CA ALA A 71 12.61 8.94 -12.37
C ALA A 71 11.84 10.23 -12.68
N ALA A 72 11.39 10.39 -13.93
CA ALA A 72 10.58 11.54 -14.35
C ALA A 72 9.20 11.57 -13.68
N ALA A 73 8.56 10.40 -13.47
CA ALA A 73 7.30 10.30 -12.75
C ALA A 73 7.45 10.72 -11.28
N LEU A 74 8.42 10.12 -10.55
CA LEU A 74 8.73 10.49 -9.16
C LEU A 74 9.02 11.99 -9.02
N ARG A 75 9.82 12.53 -9.93
CA ARG A 75 10.10 13.96 -9.99
C ARG A 75 8.84 14.79 -10.23
N SER A 76 8.01 14.40 -11.20
CA SER A 76 6.79 15.12 -11.53
C SER A 76 5.83 15.14 -10.35
N ASP A 77 5.70 14.03 -9.62
CA ASP A 77 4.77 13.94 -8.51
C ASP A 77 5.27 14.74 -7.31
N ALA A 78 6.58 14.73 -7.04
CA ALA A 78 7.18 15.55 -5.98
C ALA A 78 6.94 17.05 -6.24
N LEU A 79 7.18 17.51 -7.48
CA LEU A 79 7.06 18.91 -7.85
C LEU A 79 5.62 19.40 -7.98
N LYS A 80 4.63 18.49 -8.10
CA LYS A 80 3.21 18.83 -8.01
C LYS A 80 2.80 19.12 -6.56
N SER A 81 3.36 18.39 -5.60
CA SER A 81 3.06 18.57 -4.18
C SER A 81 3.61 19.90 -3.64
N SER A 82 4.87 20.20 -3.95
CA SER A 82 5.51 21.44 -3.50
C SER A 82 6.77 21.75 -4.32
N ALA A 83 7.06 23.04 -4.53
CA ALA A 83 8.24 23.44 -5.28
C ALA A 83 9.56 23.23 -4.50
N LEU A 84 9.54 23.36 -3.17
CA LEU A 84 10.74 23.23 -2.33
C LEU A 84 10.78 21.90 -1.58
N TRP A 85 9.74 21.54 -0.83
CA TRP A 85 9.65 20.24 -0.16
C TRP A 85 9.69 19.08 -1.14
N GLY A 86 9.01 19.20 -2.28
CA GLY A 86 9.11 18.22 -3.36
C GLY A 86 10.55 17.96 -3.79
N ARG A 87 11.37 19.01 -3.92
CA ARG A 87 12.80 18.87 -4.27
C ARG A 87 13.63 18.30 -3.13
N TYR A 88 13.32 18.68 -1.89
CA TYR A 88 13.95 18.13 -0.70
C TYR A 88 13.76 16.61 -0.60
N TRP A 89 12.56 16.09 -0.88
CA TRP A 89 12.29 14.66 -0.89
C TRP A 89 13.04 13.90 -2.00
N LEU A 90 13.45 14.58 -3.08
CA LEU A 90 14.24 13.95 -4.14
C LEU A 90 15.73 13.83 -3.79
N VAL A 91 16.21 14.48 -2.71
CA VAL A 91 17.62 14.44 -2.30
C VAL A 91 18.10 13.00 -2.01
N PRO A 92 17.42 12.19 -1.16
CA PRO A 92 17.89 10.83 -0.88
C PRO A 92 17.87 9.91 -2.11
N LEU A 93 16.90 10.10 -3.01
CA LEU A 93 16.84 9.36 -4.28
C LEU A 93 18.04 9.69 -5.18
N ARG A 94 18.40 10.97 -5.28
CA ARG A 94 19.61 11.41 -5.99
C ARG A 94 20.86 10.80 -5.38
N ASP A 95 20.99 10.87 -4.06
CA ASP A 95 22.18 10.40 -3.36
C ASP A 95 22.33 8.86 -3.45
N ALA A 96 21.20 8.15 -3.56
CA ALA A 96 21.16 6.71 -3.88
C ALA A 96 21.42 6.39 -5.38
N GLY A 97 21.58 7.40 -6.24
CA GLY A 97 21.97 7.23 -7.64
C GLY A 97 20.83 7.23 -8.66
N ALA A 98 19.60 7.59 -8.28
CA ALA A 98 18.49 7.68 -9.23
C ALA A 98 18.78 8.75 -10.31
N PRO A 99 18.81 8.39 -11.60
CA PRO A 99 19.26 9.31 -12.64
C PRO A 99 18.22 10.41 -12.91
N GLY A 100 18.65 11.68 -12.91
CA GLY A 100 17.83 12.80 -13.38
C GLY A 100 16.67 13.22 -12.46
N VAL A 101 16.54 12.64 -11.25
CA VAL A 101 15.50 13.03 -10.29
C VAL A 101 15.71 14.44 -9.74
N LEU A 102 16.96 14.84 -9.48
CA LEU A 102 17.34 16.16 -8.99
C LEU A 102 18.69 16.58 -9.59
N GLY A 103 18.80 17.81 -10.09
CA GLY A 103 20.00 18.29 -10.79
C GLY A 103 20.24 19.79 -10.75
N ARG A 104 21.13 20.29 -11.63
CA ARG A 104 21.52 21.71 -11.67
C ARG A 104 20.37 22.65 -12.05
N ASP A 105 19.42 22.18 -12.86
CA ASP A 105 18.22 22.95 -13.19
C ASP A 105 17.32 23.18 -11.96
N ASP A 106 17.33 22.25 -11.00
CA ASP A 106 16.59 22.41 -9.75
C ASP A 106 17.22 23.44 -8.84
N ALA A 107 18.54 23.44 -8.71
CA ALA A 107 19.24 24.48 -7.97
C ALA A 107 18.90 25.88 -8.52
N ARG A 108 18.85 26.03 -9.86
CA ARG A 108 18.42 27.28 -10.50
C ARG A 108 16.95 27.60 -10.23
N ALA A 109 16.08 26.60 -10.17
CA ALA A 109 14.67 26.81 -9.87
C ALA A 109 14.45 27.23 -8.41
N VAL A 110 15.18 26.62 -7.47
CA VAL A 110 15.18 26.98 -6.05
C VAL A 110 15.65 28.42 -5.86
N GLU A 111 16.74 28.83 -6.51
CA GLU A 111 17.25 30.20 -6.40
C GLU A 111 16.22 31.26 -6.87
N LYS A 112 15.41 30.94 -7.89
CA LYS A 112 14.33 31.84 -8.36
C LYS A 112 13.22 32.03 -7.34
N LEU A 113 13.10 31.14 -6.35
CA LEU A 113 12.12 31.22 -5.26
C LEU A 113 12.65 32.02 -4.07
N ARG A 114 13.91 32.48 -4.11
CA ARG A 114 14.48 33.34 -3.07
C ARG A 114 13.89 34.74 -3.18
N SER A 115 13.32 35.22 -2.07
CA SER A 115 12.91 36.62 -1.96
C SER A 115 14.11 37.54 -1.75
N GLY A 116 13.99 38.81 -2.18
CA GLY A 116 14.98 39.85 -1.87
C GLY A 116 15.11 40.18 -0.38
N LYS A 117 14.24 39.62 0.47
CA LYS A 117 14.21 39.84 1.93
C LYS A 117 14.93 38.74 2.72
N GLY A 118 15.36 37.66 2.06
CA GLY A 118 16.26 36.65 2.62
C GLY A 118 15.67 35.27 2.88
N TRP A 119 14.37 35.06 2.68
CA TRP A 119 13.72 33.74 2.78
C TRP A 119 13.35 33.20 1.40
N TYR A 120 12.98 31.92 1.33
CA TYR A 120 12.40 31.29 0.15
C TYR A 120 10.88 31.21 0.25
N GLU A 121 10.21 31.25 -0.90
CA GLU A 121 8.76 31.18 -1.00
C GLU A 121 8.36 29.90 -1.74
N ASP A 122 7.53 29.07 -1.10
CA ASP A 122 6.91 27.92 -1.74
C ASP A 122 5.44 28.25 -2.04
N PRO A 123 5.01 28.25 -3.31
CA PRO A 123 3.61 28.50 -3.66
C PRO A 123 2.61 27.51 -3.05
N ALA A 124 3.07 26.33 -2.62
CA ALA A 124 2.20 25.33 -1.98
C ALA A 124 1.95 25.60 -0.49
N LEU A 125 2.81 26.40 0.16
CA LEU A 125 2.67 26.78 1.56
C LEU A 125 1.91 28.11 1.61
N ASP A 126 0.58 28.04 1.50
CA ASP A 126 -0.29 29.21 1.36
C ASP A 126 -0.56 29.91 2.71
N ASP A 127 0.51 30.36 3.37
CA ASP A 127 0.41 31.37 4.40
C ASP A 127 1.65 32.29 4.34
N GLY A 128 1.44 33.60 4.29
CA GLY A 128 2.53 34.58 4.39
C GLY A 128 3.21 34.61 5.77
N SER A 129 3.11 33.52 6.55
CA SER A 129 3.65 33.37 7.89
C SER A 129 5.17 33.20 7.86
N ASP A 130 5.82 33.55 8.97
CA ASP A 130 7.24 33.29 9.10
C ASP A 130 7.55 31.79 9.27
N ASP A 131 6.56 30.98 9.64
CA ASP A 131 6.69 29.53 9.80
C ASP A 131 6.76 28.82 8.45
N GLY A 132 5.82 29.13 7.55
CA GLY A 132 5.85 28.66 6.16
C GLY A 132 7.14 29.09 5.44
N ARG A 133 7.57 30.34 5.64
CA ARG A 133 8.85 30.84 5.09
C ARG A 133 10.07 30.15 5.66
N LEU A 134 10.08 29.85 6.96
CA LEU A 134 11.19 29.18 7.63
C LEU A 134 11.31 27.73 7.15
N SER A 135 10.17 27.02 7.07
CA SER A 135 10.04 25.69 6.49
C SER A 135 10.53 25.64 5.03
N ALA A 136 10.03 26.55 4.18
CA ALA A 136 10.48 26.71 2.80
C ALA A 136 11.99 26.98 2.69
N THR A 137 12.51 27.85 3.55
CA THR A 137 13.94 28.20 3.57
C THR A 137 14.79 27.01 3.96
N TRP A 138 14.37 26.20 4.92
CA TRP A 138 15.09 24.98 5.28
C TRP A 138 15.15 24.00 4.10
N ALA A 139 14.00 23.68 3.49
CA ALA A 139 13.95 22.78 2.34
C ALA A 139 14.83 23.28 1.19
N ALA A 140 14.81 24.58 0.89
CA ALA A 140 15.66 25.20 -0.13
C ALA A 140 17.15 25.02 0.17
N LEU A 141 17.60 25.32 1.40
CA LEU A 141 19.01 25.21 1.78
C LEU A 141 19.51 23.77 1.74
N GLU A 142 18.68 22.78 2.11
CA GLU A 142 19.03 21.36 1.98
C GLU A 142 19.19 20.94 0.51
N VAL A 143 18.32 21.42 -0.38
CA VAL A 143 18.44 21.16 -1.83
C VAL A 143 19.69 21.83 -2.41
N GLU A 144 19.98 23.07 -2.02
CA GLU A 144 21.19 23.77 -2.44
C GLU A 144 22.46 23.07 -1.93
N ALA A 145 22.45 22.60 -0.67
CA ALA A 145 23.54 21.82 -0.10
C ALA A 145 23.75 20.51 -0.86
N ALA A 146 22.68 19.75 -1.09
CA ALA A 146 22.74 18.49 -1.82
C ALA A 146 23.28 18.70 -3.24
N THR A 147 22.79 19.70 -3.96
CA THR A 147 23.19 19.99 -5.35
C THR A 147 24.55 20.68 -5.47
N GLY A 148 25.17 21.05 -4.34
CA GLY A 148 26.47 21.74 -4.29
C GLY A 148 26.39 23.20 -4.74
N SER A 149 25.20 23.81 -4.72
CA SER A 149 24.99 25.21 -5.11
C SER A 149 24.98 26.18 -3.93
N LEU A 150 25.07 25.68 -2.69
CA LEU A 150 25.05 26.54 -1.49
C LEU A 150 26.20 27.55 -1.46
N ASP A 151 27.37 27.19 -1.98
CA ASP A 151 28.52 28.10 -2.11
C ASP A 151 28.38 29.09 -3.28
N ALA A 152 27.49 28.80 -4.23
CA ALA A 152 27.20 29.68 -5.36
C ALA A 152 26.16 30.76 -5.02
N VAL A 153 25.56 30.69 -3.83
CA VAL A 153 24.63 31.70 -3.33
C VAL A 153 25.34 33.06 -3.24
N PRO A 154 24.80 34.13 -3.86
CA PRO A 154 25.40 35.45 -3.77
C PRO A 154 25.59 35.90 -2.32
N ALA A 155 26.75 36.48 -1.99
CA ALA A 155 27.09 36.90 -0.62
C ALA A 155 26.04 37.84 -0.01
N ALA A 156 25.46 38.75 -0.80
CA ALA A 156 24.39 39.63 -0.36
C ALA A 156 23.09 38.85 -0.02
N GLY A 157 22.76 37.83 -0.81
CA GLY A 157 21.63 36.94 -0.57
C GLY A 157 21.83 36.10 0.71
N ARG A 158 23.00 35.46 0.85
CA ARG A 158 23.39 34.75 2.08
C ARG A 158 23.27 35.64 3.31
N ALA A 159 23.83 36.86 3.25
CA ALA A 159 23.78 37.80 4.35
C ALA A 159 22.34 38.26 4.67
N ALA A 160 21.46 38.38 3.66
CA ALA A 160 20.04 38.68 3.88
C ALA A 160 19.33 37.53 4.61
N THR A 161 19.58 36.29 4.21
CA THR A 161 19.05 35.08 4.87
C THR A 161 19.53 34.99 6.31
N VAL A 162 20.83 35.12 6.57
CA VAL A 162 21.40 35.10 7.93
C VAL A 162 20.80 36.19 8.81
N ARG A 163 20.66 37.42 8.29
CA ARG A 163 20.02 38.52 9.06
C ARG A 163 18.56 38.24 9.38
N TRP A 164 17.81 37.59 8.49
CA TRP A 164 16.40 37.26 8.73
C TRP A 164 16.27 36.12 9.75
N LEU A 165 17.01 35.02 9.59
CA LEU A 165 17.08 33.93 10.57
C LEU A 165 17.49 34.44 11.96
N GLY A 166 18.47 35.35 11.99
CA GLY A 166 18.91 36.00 13.23
C GLY A 166 17.78 36.74 13.94
N ARG A 167 16.88 37.42 13.22
CA ARG A 167 15.70 38.09 13.83
C ARG A 167 14.72 37.09 14.43
N LEU A 168 14.46 35.98 13.74
CA LEU A 168 13.57 34.93 14.23
C LEU A 168 14.13 34.20 15.46
N ALA A 169 15.45 34.14 15.59
CA ALA A 169 16.12 33.51 16.73
C ALA A 169 16.11 34.34 18.04
N HIS A 170 15.50 35.53 18.04
CA HIS A 170 15.38 36.36 19.24
C HIS A 170 14.09 36.06 20.01
N GLY A 171 14.21 35.95 21.33
CA GLY A 171 13.07 35.77 22.24
C GLY A 171 12.83 34.30 22.63
N ASP A 172 11.62 34.02 23.08
CA ASP A 172 11.16 32.67 23.42
C ASP A 172 10.66 31.99 22.14
N VAL A 173 11.45 31.06 21.61
CA VAL A 173 11.22 30.39 20.33
C VAL A 173 10.80 28.94 20.58
N PRO A 174 9.61 28.51 20.10
CA PRO A 174 9.19 27.12 20.19
C PRO A 174 10.24 26.14 19.64
N LEU A 175 10.30 24.94 20.23
CA LEU A 175 11.32 23.94 19.95
C LEU A 175 11.46 23.60 18.46
N GLU A 176 10.35 23.31 17.79
CA GLU A 176 10.27 23.04 16.35
C GLU A 176 10.96 24.14 15.53
N LYS A 177 10.54 25.40 15.74
CA LYS A 177 11.14 26.56 15.04
C LYS A 177 12.61 26.73 15.38
N ALA A 178 13.00 26.50 16.64
CA ALA A 178 14.39 26.59 17.07
C ALA A 178 15.27 25.55 16.36
N ALA A 179 14.77 24.32 16.16
CA ALA A 179 15.47 23.25 15.44
C ALA A 179 15.68 23.62 13.97
N VAL A 180 14.63 24.09 13.29
CA VAL A 180 14.70 24.53 11.89
C VAL A 180 15.65 25.72 11.72
N LEU A 181 15.58 26.72 12.61
CA LEU A 181 16.50 27.87 12.62
C LEU A 181 17.96 27.43 12.81
N ALA A 182 18.23 26.57 13.78
CA ALA A 182 19.56 26.06 14.06
C ALA A 182 20.12 25.29 12.85
N ARG A 183 19.27 24.48 12.20
CA ARG A 183 19.65 23.73 11.00
C ARG A 183 19.98 24.65 9.83
N CYS A 184 19.16 25.68 9.59
CA CYS A 184 19.41 26.67 8.55
C CYS A 184 20.72 27.43 8.79
N LEU A 185 20.96 27.90 10.03
CA LEU A 185 22.20 28.58 10.39
C LEU A 185 23.42 27.67 10.20
N ARG A 186 23.33 26.40 10.62
CA ARG A 186 24.41 25.42 10.40
C ARG A 186 24.72 25.18 8.92
N LEU A 187 23.69 25.03 8.08
CA LEU A 187 23.88 24.89 6.62
C LEU A 187 24.62 26.12 6.06
N LEU A 188 24.27 27.31 6.54
CA LEU A 188 24.93 28.56 6.19
C LEU A 188 26.26 28.80 6.91
N GLY A 189 26.80 27.82 7.65
CA GLY A 189 28.08 27.94 8.36
C GLY A 189 28.10 28.98 9.47
N GLU A 190 26.93 29.41 9.95
CA GLU A 190 26.77 30.39 11.02
C GLU A 190 26.63 29.69 12.39
N PRO A 191 27.10 30.31 13.47
CA PRO A 191 26.93 29.75 14.82
C PRO A 191 25.47 29.77 15.25
N VAL A 192 25.03 28.71 15.94
CA VAL A 192 23.69 28.63 16.53
C VAL A 192 23.65 29.45 17.84
N PRO A 193 22.70 30.41 17.99
CA PRO A 193 22.56 31.19 19.21
C PRO A 193 22.34 30.32 20.46
N ALA A 194 23.06 30.65 21.54
CA ALA A 194 22.95 29.91 22.80
C ALA A 194 21.52 29.91 23.38
N SER A 195 20.76 30.99 23.14
CA SER A 195 19.36 31.12 23.56
C SER A 195 18.46 30.02 22.99
N LEU A 196 18.65 29.64 21.72
CA LEU A 196 17.89 28.54 21.10
C LEU A 196 18.21 27.20 21.76
N THR A 197 19.49 26.98 22.07
CA THR A 197 19.97 25.70 22.61
C THR A 197 19.67 25.47 24.10
N ALA A 198 19.02 26.42 24.76
CA ALA A 198 18.64 26.34 26.17
C ALA A 198 17.38 25.48 26.41
N ALA A 199 16.74 24.99 25.36
CA ALA A 199 15.61 24.07 25.44
C ALA A 199 15.95 22.82 26.26
N THR A 200 14.99 22.37 27.06
CA THR A 200 15.06 21.09 27.78
C THR A 200 14.62 19.95 26.88
N ALA A 201 15.23 18.77 27.05
CA ALA A 201 14.77 17.58 26.36
C ALA A 201 13.30 17.26 26.75
N PRO A 202 12.46 16.83 25.81
CA PRO A 202 11.09 16.41 26.12
C PRO A 202 11.05 15.27 27.16
N ASP A 203 10.06 15.30 28.04
CA ASP A 203 9.89 14.27 29.07
C ASP A 203 9.14 13.06 28.53
N VAL A 204 9.88 11.97 28.39
CA VAL A 204 9.37 10.67 27.89
C VAL A 204 8.97 9.73 29.03
N SER A 205 8.90 10.21 30.27
CA SER A 205 8.36 9.42 31.38
C SER A 205 6.91 8.99 31.08
N GLY A 206 6.63 7.71 31.36
CA GLY A 206 5.32 7.10 31.11
C GLY A 206 4.96 7.00 29.61
N PHE A 207 5.92 7.04 28.69
CA PHE A 207 5.67 7.02 27.24
C PHE A 207 4.61 6.00 26.79
N THR A 208 4.70 4.76 27.29
CA THR A 208 3.80 3.65 26.91
C THR A 208 2.37 3.80 27.43
N GLU A 209 2.14 4.66 28.43
CA GLU A 209 0.82 4.91 29.02
C GLU A 209 0.07 6.04 28.29
N ARG A 210 0.72 6.74 27.37
CA ARG A 210 0.17 7.89 26.66
C ARG A 210 -0.65 7.47 25.42
N PRO A 211 -1.68 8.26 25.04
CA PRO A 211 -2.38 8.10 23.77
C PRO A 211 -1.43 8.13 22.56
N GLU A 212 -1.82 7.47 21.47
CA GLU A 212 -1.01 7.40 20.24
C GLU A 212 -0.64 8.77 19.66
N ALA A 213 -1.60 9.70 19.59
CA ALA A 213 -1.34 11.05 19.10
C ALA A 213 -0.28 11.78 19.94
N GLU A 214 -0.34 11.65 21.28
CA GLU A 214 0.66 12.25 22.17
C GLU A 214 2.04 11.59 22.02
N ARG A 215 2.08 10.28 21.78
CA ARG A 215 3.34 9.56 21.51
C ARG A 215 3.98 10.02 20.20
N ALA A 216 3.18 10.28 19.16
CA ALA A 216 3.66 10.80 17.88
C ALA A 216 4.21 12.22 18.03
N THR A 217 3.49 13.13 18.69
CA THR A 217 3.99 14.50 18.97
C THR A 217 5.28 14.47 19.79
N LEU A 218 5.37 13.61 20.80
CA LEU A 218 6.57 13.50 21.64
C LEU A 218 7.79 12.96 20.87
N LEU A 219 7.58 12.10 19.88
CA LEU A 219 8.63 11.65 18.97
C LEU A 219 9.15 12.82 18.12
N GLU A 220 8.25 13.59 17.52
CA GLU A 220 8.57 14.77 16.71
C GLU A 220 9.31 15.85 17.52
N GLU A 221 8.79 16.21 18.71
CA GLU A 221 9.46 17.15 19.62
C GLU A 221 10.87 16.67 20.01
N THR A 222 11.04 15.36 20.20
CA THR A 222 12.36 14.80 20.54
C THR A 222 13.31 14.84 19.35
N TYR A 223 12.81 14.60 18.13
CA TYR A 223 13.57 14.74 16.91
C TYR A 223 14.03 16.19 16.73
N ASP A 224 13.15 17.16 16.92
CA ASP A 224 13.49 18.59 16.87
C ASP A 224 14.54 18.98 17.90
N TYR A 225 14.40 18.50 19.14
CA TYR A 225 15.42 18.68 20.17
C TYR A 225 16.79 18.12 19.75
N VAL A 226 16.81 16.91 19.19
CA VAL A 226 18.03 16.27 18.71
C VAL A 226 18.65 17.06 17.56
N LEU A 227 17.85 17.46 16.58
CA LEU A 227 18.26 18.26 15.42
C LEU A 227 18.85 19.60 15.85
N LEU A 228 18.23 20.27 16.83
CA LEU A 228 18.71 21.51 17.44
C LEU A 228 20.10 21.31 18.09
N GLN A 229 20.27 20.30 18.93
CA GLN A 229 21.54 20.04 19.62
C GLN A 229 22.65 19.66 18.64
N GLU A 230 22.38 18.75 17.69
CA GLU A 230 23.35 18.40 16.65
C GLU A 230 23.73 19.61 15.80
N SER A 231 22.75 20.46 15.47
CA SER A 231 22.98 21.69 14.70
C SER A 231 23.85 22.69 15.44
N ALA A 232 23.80 22.70 16.77
CA ALA A 232 24.69 23.47 17.62
C ALA A 232 26.05 22.80 17.88
N GLY A 233 26.34 21.63 17.27
CA GLY A 233 27.57 20.87 17.49
C GLY A 233 27.64 20.21 18.87
N ARG A 234 26.50 19.97 19.52
CA ARG A 234 26.38 19.35 20.84
C ARG A 234 25.85 17.93 20.72
N ALA A 235 26.22 17.09 21.68
CA ALA A 235 25.62 15.76 21.81
C ALA A 235 24.24 15.88 22.51
N PRO A 236 23.14 15.42 21.89
CA PRO A 236 21.83 15.46 22.51
C PRO A 236 21.75 14.55 23.74
N ARG A 237 21.02 14.99 24.76
CA ARG A 237 20.77 14.21 25.99
C ARG A 237 19.28 13.91 26.09
N VAL A 238 18.90 12.70 25.67
CA VAL A 238 17.53 12.17 25.77
C VAL A 238 17.58 10.79 26.44
N ASP A 239 16.43 10.30 26.90
CA ASP A 239 16.34 8.94 27.43
C ASP A 239 16.38 7.89 26.30
N ARG A 240 17.60 7.46 25.98
CA ARG A 240 17.86 6.42 24.97
C ARG A 240 17.19 5.09 25.30
N ALA A 241 17.00 4.75 26.59
CA ALA A 241 16.44 3.46 26.96
C ALA A 241 14.98 3.36 26.53
N THR A 242 14.20 4.42 26.76
CA THR A 242 12.81 4.53 26.31
C THR A 242 12.69 4.43 24.79
N TRP A 243 13.45 5.21 24.03
CA TRP A 243 13.41 5.15 22.56
C TRP A 243 13.87 3.81 21.98
N GLN A 244 14.84 3.13 22.62
CA GLN A 244 15.25 1.80 22.20
C GLN A 244 14.14 0.76 22.44
N GLN A 245 13.31 0.92 23.47
CA GLN A 245 12.12 0.09 23.67
C GLN A 245 11.10 0.33 22.57
N VAL A 246 10.81 1.59 22.22
CA VAL A 246 9.92 1.94 21.10
C VAL A 246 10.40 1.27 19.81
N LEU A 247 11.69 1.36 19.48
CA LEU A 247 12.24 0.70 18.29
C LEU A 247 12.05 -0.83 18.33
N ASN A 248 12.24 -1.46 19.48
CA ASN A 248 12.13 -2.91 19.59
C ASN A 248 10.69 -3.42 19.45
N HIS A 249 9.70 -2.61 19.82
CA HIS A 249 8.29 -3.01 19.83
C HIS A 249 7.52 -2.54 18.58
N ASP A 250 7.82 -1.34 18.09
CA ASP A 250 6.97 -0.65 17.11
C ASP A 250 7.61 -0.53 15.72
N VAL A 251 8.78 -1.14 15.48
CA VAL A 251 9.50 -1.04 14.18
C VAL A 251 8.64 -1.38 12.97
N THR A 252 7.61 -2.21 13.07
CA THR A 252 6.72 -2.53 11.94
C THR A 252 5.49 -1.64 11.85
N ALA A 253 5.14 -0.92 12.92
CA ALA A 253 3.93 -0.11 13.03
C ALA A 253 4.14 1.36 12.62
N LEU A 254 5.35 1.89 12.87
CA LEU A 254 5.68 3.27 12.52
C LEU A 254 5.65 3.49 11.00
N ASP A 255 5.16 4.63 10.52
CA ASP A 255 5.38 5.02 9.13
C ASP A 255 6.86 5.34 8.86
N HIS A 256 7.21 5.67 7.60
CA HIS A 256 8.61 5.90 7.24
C HIS A 256 9.20 7.16 7.86
N GLU A 257 8.41 8.21 8.08
CA GLU A 257 8.86 9.47 8.70
C GLU A 257 9.15 9.24 10.18
N GLN A 258 8.18 8.71 10.91
CA GLN A 258 8.34 8.35 12.32
C GLN A 258 9.49 7.36 12.54
N LEU A 259 9.65 6.39 11.65
CA LEU A 259 10.77 5.45 11.70
C LEU A 259 12.12 6.17 11.48
N TYR A 260 12.19 7.11 10.53
CA TYR A 260 13.37 7.92 10.31
C TYR A 260 13.71 8.76 11.54
N ASP A 261 12.74 9.46 12.13
CA ASP A 261 12.93 10.30 13.31
C ASP A 261 13.47 9.50 14.48
N LEU A 262 12.85 8.34 14.77
CA LEU A 262 13.28 7.46 15.84
C LEU A 262 14.71 6.92 15.64
N VAL A 263 15.04 6.53 14.41
CA VAL A 263 16.38 6.06 14.06
C VAL A 263 17.40 7.18 14.21
N HIS A 264 17.06 8.39 13.75
CA HIS A 264 17.93 9.57 13.86
C HIS A 264 18.18 9.94 15.33
N ILE A 265 17.14 9.96 16.19
CA ILE A 265 17.27 10.17 17.64
C ILE A 265 18.24 9.16 18.26
N LEU A 266 18.04 7.86 17.99
CA LEU A 266 18.88 6.81 18.56
C LEU A 266 20.33 6.87 18.06
N ARG A 267 20.54 7.22 16.79
CA ARG A 267 21.86 7.38 16.19
C ARG A 267 22.60 8.58 16.78
N ALA A 268 21.95 9.74 16.85
CA ALA A 268 22.52 10.97 17.40
C ALA A 268 22.90 10.83 18.89
N THR A 269 22.24 9.92 19.60
CA THR A 269 22.50 9.61 21.02
C THR A 269 23.49 8.46 21.23
N GLY A 270 24.15 8.01 20.15
CA GLY A 270 25.26 7.07 20.20
C GLY A 270 24.86 5.59 20.25
N SER A 271 23.67 5.24 19.75
CA SER A 271 23.31 3.83 19.58
C SER A 271 24.19 3.16 18.51
N PRO A 272 24.72 1.95 18.76
CA PRO A 272 25.58 1.28 17.80
C PRO A 272 24.77 0.75 16.61
N ALA A 273 25.38 0.62 15.42
CA ALA A 273 24.72 0.16 14.20
C ALA A 273 23.93 -1.15 14.35
N ARG A 274 24.39 -2.08 15.21
CA ARG A 274 23.70 -3.35 15.52
C ARG A 274 22.29 -3.17 16.08
N SER A 275 22.00 -2.06 16.75
CA SER A 275 20.67 -1.73 17.28
C SER A 275 19.63 -1.55 16.18
N PHE A 276 20.05 -1.27 14.94
CA PHE A 276 19.16 -1.00 13.80
C PHE A 276 18.96 -2.22 12.90
N SER A 277 19.34 -3.43 13.34
CA SER A 277 19.22 -4.63 12.52
C SER A 277 17.76 -4.98 12.14
N SER A 278 16.80 -4.69 13.01
CA SER A 278 15.36 -4.84 12.73
C SER A 278 14.88 -3.82 11.70
N VAL A 279 15.32 -2.57 11.81
CA VAL A 279 15.04 -1.48 10.85
C VAL A 279 15.57 -1.83 9.47
N ALA A 280 16.85 -2.21 9.39
CA ALA A 280 17.47 -2.59 8.13
C ALA A 280 16.72 -3.77 7.50
N ARG A 281 16.33 -4.78 8.30
CA ARG A 281 15.54 -5.92 7.80
C ARG A 281 14.17 -5.50 7.27
N ARG A 282 13.46 -4.61 7.96
CA ARG A 282 12.16 -4.07 7.51
C ARG A 282 12.33 -3.37 6.16
N LEU A 283 13.18 -2.35 6.11
CA LEU A 283 13.36 -1.52 4.91
C LEU A 283 13.91 -2.34 3.74
N GLU A 284 14.81 -3.29 3.98
CA GLU A 284 15.26 -4.23 2.94
C GLU A 284 14.14 -5.17 2.46
N GLY A 285 13.18 -5.51 3.32
CA GLY A 285 11.95 -6.22 2.93
C GLY A 285 11.01 -5.37 2.09
N ASP A 286 10.97 -4.06 2.36
CA ASP A 286 10.17 -3.07 1.62
C ASP A 286 10.85 -2.64 0.30
N ARG A 287 12.12 -2.99 0.08
CA ARG A 287 12.87 -2.58 -1.12
C ARG A 287 12.43 -3.37 -2.36
N LEU A 288 12.15 -2.64 -3.44
CA LEU A 288 11.86 -3.17 -4.76
C LEU A 288 13.15 -3.53 -5.53
N PRO A 289 13.05 -4.33 -6.61
CA PRO A 289 14.23 -4.74 -7.39
C PRO A 289 15.05 -3.58 -7.97
N ASP A 290 14.42 -2.43 -8.24
CA ASP A 290 15.07 -1.21 -8.73
C ASP A 290 15.65 -0.33 -7.60
N GLY A 291 15.58 -0.80 -6.35
CA GLY A 291 16.10 -0.12 -5.18
C GLY A 291 15.19 0.94 -4.57
N THR A 292 14.06 1.27 -5.21
CA THR A 292 13.02 2.10 -4.60
C THR A 292 12.32 1.35 -3.46
N MET A 293 11.58 2.08 -2.64
CA MET A 293 10.85 1.55 -1.50
C MET A 293 9.40 1.33 -1.89
N ARG A 294 8.81 0.25 -1.41
CA ARG A 294 7.37 0.03 -1.49
C ARG A 294 6.62 1.10 -0.73
N ASP A 295 5.39 1.35 -1.15
CA ASP A 295 4.47 2.18 -0.40
C ASP A 295 4.04 1.44 0.88
N PRO A 296 4.26 1.99 2.08
CA PRO A 296 3.86 1.36 3.33
C PRO A 296 2.33 1.32 3.52
N SER A 297 1.58 2.19 2.85
CA SER A 297 0.11 2.27 2.89
C SER A 297 -0.58 1.31 1.91
N SER A 298 0.12 0.88 0.86
CA SER A 298 -0.41 -0.04 -0.15
C SER A 298 -0.71 -1.45 0.39
N TYR A 299 -0.27 -1.79 1.61
CA TYR A 299 -0.57 -3.08 2.23
C TYR A 299 -1.78 -3.07 3.14
N LEU A 300 -2.63 -2.04 3.10
CA LEU A 300 -3.89 -2.09 3.83
C LEU A 300 -4.78 -3.19 3.21
N GLY A 301 -5.03 -4.24 3.98
CA GLY A 301 -5.91 -5.30 3.51
C GLY A 301 -7.34 -4.81 3.38
N THR A 302 -8.10 -5.41 2.48
CA THR A 302 -9.51 -5.04 2.23
C THR A 302 -10.43 -6.24 2.41
N PRO A 303 -11.71 -6.00 2.76
CA PRO A 303 -12.71 -7.06 2.75
C PRO A 303 -12.81 -7.78 1.41
N ASP A 304 -12.69 -7.04 0.31
CA ASP A 304 -12.75 -7.56 -1.06
C ASP A 304 -11.63 -8.56 -1.38
N ALA A 305 -10.37 -8.18 -1.14
CA ALA A 305 -9.23 -9.06 -1.37
C ALA A 305 -9.29 -10.28 -0.45
N SER A 306 -9.73 -10.10 0.80
CA SER A 306 -9.92 -11.20 1.76
C SER A 306 -10.99 -12.18 1.32
N LEU A 307 -12.10 -11.68 0.76
CA LEU A 307 -13.18 -12.53 0.23
C LEU A 307 -12.71 -13.31 -1.00
N LEU A 308 -11.92 -12.69 -1.89
CA LEU A 308 -11.28 -13.41 -3.00
C LEU A 308 -10.34 -14.52 -2.52
N VAL A 309 -9.58 -14.30 -1.43
CA VAL A 309 -8.75 -15.36 -0.83
C VAL A 309 -9.61 -16.49 -0.28
N GLN A 310 -10.75 -16.20 0.36
CA GLN A 310 -11.69 -17.24 0.81
C GLN A 310 -12.26 -18.05 -0.36
N ARG A 311 -12.60 -17.39 -1.47
CA ARG A 311 -13.06 -18.06 -2.71
C ARG A 311 -11.97 -18.96 -3.31
N LEU A 312 -10.72 -18.51 -3.30
CA LEU A 312 -9.58 -19.33 -3.74
C LEU A 312 -9.37 -20.54 -2.82
N ARG A 313 -9.52 -20.37 -1.50
CA ARG A 313 -9.45 -21.47 -0.53
C ARG A 313 -10.54 -22.51 -0.81
N ASP A 314 -11.77 -22.08 -1.03
CA ASP A 314 -12.88 -22.98 -1.39
C ASP A 314 -12.59 -23.77 -2.67
N LEU A 315 -12.17 -23.08 -3.73
CA LEU A 315 -11.81 -23.72 -5.01
C LEU A 315 -10.69 -24.76 -4.90
N ALA A 316 -9.68 -24.47 -4.07
CA ALA A 316 -8.54 -25.35 -3.88
C ALA A 316 -8.76 -26.43 -2.81
N GLY A 317 -9.92 -26.45 -2.15
CA GLY A 317 -10.22 -27.35 -1.04
C GLY A 317 -9.34 -27.10 0.19
N TRP A 318 -8.91 -25.86 0.40
CA TRP A 318 -8.15 -25.44 1.59
C TRP A 318 -9.10 -25.10 2.74
N PRO A 319 -8.63 -25.18 4.01
CA PRO A 319 -9.42 -24.72 5.14
C PRO A 319 -9.83 -23.26 4.99
N VAL A 320 -11.13 -22.99 5.06
CA VAL A 320 -11.72 -21.65 4.96
C VAL A 320 -11.76 -20.91 6.31
N ARG A 321 -11.88 -21.67 7.43
CA ARG A 321 -11.95 -21.10 8.77
C ARG A 321 -10.63 -20.45 9.17
N ASP A 322 -10.68 -19.15 9.46
CA ASP A 322 -9.52 -18.32 9.78
C ASP A 322 -9.83 -17.36 10.94
N GLU A 323 -9.52 -17.80 12.15
CA GLU A 323 -9.78 -17.04 13.39
C GLU A 323 -9.09 -15.65 13.39
N ARG A 324 -7.94 -15.52 12.71
CA ARG A 324 -7.23 -14.24 12.64
C ARG A 324 -7.96 -13.28 11.71
N LEU A 325 -8.41 -13.79 10.57
CA LEU A 325 -9.22 -13.02 9.64
C LEU A 325 -10.55 -12.61 10.28
N LEU A 326 -11.21 -13.50 11.01
CA LEU A 326 -12.45 -13.18 11.74
C LEU A 326 -12.22 -12.03 12.74
N ALA A 327 -11.17 -12.11 13.56
CA ALA A 327 -10.85 -11.04 14.50
C ALA A 327 -10.56 -9.70 13.78
N ALA A 328 -9.90 -9.73 12.63
CA ALA A 328 -9.63 -8.55 11.81
C ALA A 328 -10.92 -7.92 11.26
N VAL A 329 -11.84 -8.75 10.75
CA VAL A 329 -13.14 -8.32 10.23
C VAL A 329 -14.02 -7.73 11.34
N GLU A 330 -14.08 -8.36 12.51
CA GLU A 330 -14.81 -7.86 13.68
C GLU A 330 -14.26 -6.50 14.14
N LYS A 331 -12.93 -6.34 14.17
CA LYS A 331 -12.28 -5.07 14.49
C LYS A 331 -12.66 -3.98 13.50
N GLN A 332 -12.66 -4.26 12.19
CA GLN A 332 -13.03 -3.28 11.16
C GLN A 332 -14.52 -2.92 11.25
N ALA A 333 -15.40 -3.89 11.47
CA ALA A 333 -16.83 -3.66 11.62
C ALA A 333 -17.18 -2.80 12.86
N GLY A 334 -16.37 -2.87 13.92
CA GLY A 334 -16.53 -2.09 15.14
C GLY A 334 -15.87 -0.69 15.11
N ALA A 335 -15.17 -0.33 14.04
CA ALA A 335 -14.44 0.94 13.96
C ALA A 335 -15.38 2.15 13.70
N PRO A 336 -15.02 3.37 14.14
CA PRO A 336 -15.85 4.58 13.92
C PRO A 336 -16.10 4.92 12.45
N ASP A 337 -15.19 4.50 11.58
CA ASP A 337 -15.17 4.63 10.13
C ASP A 337 -15.69 3.36 9.42
N ALA A 338 -16.38 2.47 10.14
CA ALA A 338 -16.97 1.27 9.55
C ALA A 338 -17.85 1.60 8.32
N PRO A 339 -17.85 0.72 7.30
CA PRO A 339 -18.52 1.01 6.03
C PRO A 339 -20.01 1.34 6.19
N ARG A 340 -20.47 2.38 5.47
CA ARG A 340 -21.85 2.85 5.54
C ARG A 340 -22.70 2.44 4.34
N ASP A 341 -22.10 2.31 3.16
CA ASP A 341 -22.80 1.89 1.95
C ASP A 341 -23.19 0.41 2.00
N GLY A 342 -24.29 0.05 1.33
CA GLY A 342 -24.85 -1.30 1.38
C GLY A 342 -23.93 -2.36 0.77
N ALA A 343 -23.23 -2.04 -0.32
CA ALA A 343 -22.32 -2.97 -1.01
C ALA A 343 -21.15 -3.37 -0.11
N THR A 344 -20.45 -2.41 0.49
CA THR A 344 -19.31 -2.72 1.36
C THR A 344 -19.75 -3.44 2.64
N ARG A 345 -20.91 -3.07 3.20
CA ARG A 345 -21.50 -3.80 4.34
C ARG A 345 -21.84 -5.25 3.99
N LEU A 346 -22.32 -5.52 2.77
CA LEU A 346 -22.57 -6.86 2.27
C LEU A 346 -21.27 -7.64 2.10
N THR A 347 -20.24 -7.06 1.50
CA THR A 347 -18.91 -7.70 1.35
C THR A 347 -18.31 -8.08 2.71
N VAL A 348 -18.38 -7.19 3.71
CA VAL A 348 -17.91 -7.48 5.08
C VAL A 348 -18.71 -8.62 5.72
N ALA A 349 -20.03 -8.63 5.56
CA ALA A 349 -20.88 -9.68 6.11
C ALA A 349 -20.64 -11.05 5.43
N ALA A 350 -20.48 -11.07 4.11
CA ALA A 350 -20.12 -12.26 3.35
C ALA A 350 -18.72 -12.79 3.76
N LEU A 351 -17.78 -11.89 4.02
CA LEU A 351 -16.45 -12.25 4.51
C LEU A 351 -16.49 -12.84 5.93
N GLU A 352 -17.23 -12.25 6.87
CA GLU A 352 -17.40 -12.81 8.23
C GLU A 352 -17.96 -14.24 8.14
N HIS A 353 -18.98 -14.45 7.29
CA HIS A 353 -19.58 -15.77 7.09
C HIS A 353 -18.61 -16.79 6.47
N THR A 354 -18.00 -16.45 5.33
CA THR A 354 -17.10 -17.36 4.59
C THR A 354 -15.82 -17.68 5.35
N ALA A 355 -15.34 -16.78 6.21
CA ALA A 355 -14.20 -17.04 7.10
C ALA A 355 -14.53 -17.98 8.28
N GLY A 356 -15.75 -18.54 8.34
CA GLY A 356 -16.21 -19.46 9.36
C GLY A 356 -16.84 -18.79 10.58
N GLY A 357 -17.27 -17.53 10.44
CA GLY A 357 -17.93 -16.74 11.47
C GLY A 357 -19.43 -17.02 11.55
N ARG A 358 -20.20 -16.03 12.02
CA ARG A 358 -21.63 -16.17 12.25
C ARG A 358 -22.43 -16.08 10.95
N ASP A 359 -23.63 -16.64 10.97
CA ASP A 359 -24.62 -16.41 9.92
C ASP A 359 -25.02 -14.93 9.87
N LEU A 360 -25.36 -14.47 8.66
CA LEU A 360 -25.84 -13.11 8.46
C LEU A 360 -27.11 -12.84 9.28
N THR A 361 -27.12 -11.67 9.93
CA THR A 361 -28.29 -11.12 10.62
C THR A 361 -29.39 -10.73 9.63
N ALA A 362 -30.63 -10.58 10.10
CA ALA A 362 -31.75 -10.17 9.23
C ALA A 362 -31.49 -8.84 8.48
N PRO A 363 -30.91 -7.78 9.09
CA PRO A 363 -30.53 -6.57 8.36
C PRO A 363 -29.45 -6.78 7.30
N GLN A 364 -28.50 -7.69 7.52
CA GLN A 364 -27.47 -8.02 6.53
C GLN A 364 -28.09 -8.81 5.36
N LYS A 365 -28.96 -9.79 5.65
CA LYS A 365 -29.71 -10.54 4.63
C LYS A 365 -30.60 -9.63 3.78
N ALA A 366 -31.16 -8.57 4.38
CA ALA A 366 -31.98 -7.59 3.67
C ALA A 366 -31.20 -6.81 2.59
N LEU A 367 -29.87 -6.68 2.71
CA LEU A 367 -29.04 -6.03 1.67
C LEU A 367 -29.11 -6.77 0.33
N CYS A 368 -29.22 -8.10 0.35
CA CYS A 368 -29.39 -8.93 -0.85
C CYS A 368 -30.74 -8.75 -1.55
N GLN A 369 -31.68 -8.06 -0.91
CA GLN A 369 -33.01 -7.73 -1.45
C GLN A 369 -33.16 -6.24 -1.74
N ASP A 370 -32.15 -5.42 -1.40
CA ASP A 370 -32.17 -3.97 -1.56
C ASP A 370 -31.69 -3.59 -2.97
N PRO A 371 -32.53 -2.97 -3.82
CA PRO A 371 -32.14 -2.56 -5.17
C PRO A 371 -30.99 -1.55 -5.25
N SER A 372 -30.69 -0.84 -4.15
CA SER A 372 -29.52 0.05 -4.05
C SER A 372 -28.20 -0.69 -3.84
N THR A 373 -28.26 -1.95 -3.39
CA THR A 373 -27.10 -2.83 -3.18
C THR A 373 -27.01 -3.90 -4.28
N VAL A 374 -28.13 -4.54 -4.62
CA VAL A 374 -28.25 -5.52 -5.71
C VAL A 374 -29.18 -4.94 -6.77
N PRO A 375 -28.66 -4.32 -7.84
CA PRO A 375 -29.49 -3.71 -8.88
C PRO A 375 -30.52 -4.67 -9.46
N ALA A 376 -31.79 -4.27 -9.46
CA ALA A 376 -32.89 -5.07 -10.04
C ALA A 376 -32.89 -5.07 -11.57
N THR A 377 -32.25 -4.07 -12.19
CA THR A 377 -32.08 -3.96 -13.64
C THR A 377 -30.60 -3.93 -13.99
N VAL A 378 -30.17 -4.84 -14.86
CA VAL A 378 -28.79 -4.98 -15.31
C VAL A 378 -28.62 -4.41 -16.71
N THR A 379 -27.57 -3.60 -16.89
CA THR A 379 -27.10 -3.01 -18.15
C THR A 379 -25.63 -3.35 -18.35
N SER A 380 -25.06 -3.01 -19.50
CA SER A 380 -23.62 -3.15 -19.74
C SER A 380 -22.77 -2.40 -18.70
N ASP A 381 -23.30 -1.31 -18.15
CA ASP A 381 -22.54 -0.36 -17.34
C ASP A 381 -22.48 -0.77 -15.86
N ASN A 382 -23.52 -1.45 -15.36
CA ASN A 382 -23.62 -1.85 -13.95
C ASN A 382 -23.45 -3.36 -13.71
N VAL A 383 -23.29 -4.18 -14.75
CA VAL A 383 -23.23 -5.64 -14.63
C VAL A 383 -22.11 -6.14 -13.72
N ARG A 384 -21.00 -5.40 -13.63
CA ARG A 384 -19.88 -5.73 -12.74
C ARG A 384 -20.26 -5.54 -11.26
N ASP A 385 -20.92 -4.44 -10.94
CA ASP A 385 -21.40 -4.16 -9.58
C ASP A 385 -22.50 -5.14 -9.18
N TRP A 386 -23.43 -5.42 -10.11
CA TRP A 386 -24.45 -6.45 -9.92
C TRP A 386 -23.84 -7.83 -9.68
N GLN A 387 -22.89 -8.27 -10.53
CA GLN A 387 -22.23 -9.57 -10.38
C GLN A 387 -21.54 -9.68 -9.02
N ARG A 388 -20.82 -8.62 -8.60
CA ARG A 388 -20.17 -8.59 -7.29
C ARG A 388 -21.18 -8.77 -6.16
N ALA A 389 -22.27 -8.01 -6.18
CA ALA A 389 -23.29 -8.07 -5.14
C ALA A 389 -24.00 -9.44 -5.08
N VAL A 390 -24.38 -10.02 -6.23
CA VAL A 390 -25.02 -11.34 -6.24
C VAL A 390 -24.07 -12.45 -5.81
N TRP A 391 -22.77 -12.31 -6.09
CA TRP A 391 -21.77 -13.25 -5.65
C TRP A 391 -21.53 -13.18 -4.14
N ASP A 392 -21.43 -11.97 -3.57
CA ASP A 392 -21.34 -11.80 -2.11
C ASP A 392 -22.59 -12.37 -1.40
N CYS A 393 -23.78 -12.23 -2.00
CA CYS A 393 -25.01 -12.85 -1.50
C CYS A 393 -24.98 -14.39 -1.61
N ALA A 394 -24.48 -14.93 -2.72
CA ALA A 394 -24.33 -16.38 -2.91
C ALA A 394 -23.35 -16.98 -1.90
N ASP A 395 -22.20 -16.34 -1.69
CA ASP A 395 -21.21 -16.71 -0.68
C ASP A 395 -21.79 -16.70 0.73
N ALA A 396 -22.73 -15.77 1.00
CA ALA A 396 -23.47 -15.68 2.24
C ALA A 396 -24.69 -16.64 2.34
N GLY A 397 -24.94 -17.45 1.32
CA GLY A 397 -26.10 -18.36 1.25
C GLY A 397 -27.45 -17.65 1.20
N VAL A 398 -27.49 -16.39 0.73
CA VAL A 398 -28.71 -15.58 0.65
C VAL A 398 -29.19 -15.51 -0.80
N PRO A 399 -30.39 -16.02 -1.12
CA PRO A 399 -30.95 -15.92 -2.46
C PRO A 399 -31.15 -14.46 -2.88
N VAL A 400 -30.91 -14.17 -4.15
CA VAL A 400 -31.20 -12.86 -4.77
C VAL A 400 -32.34 -12.98 -5.78
N PRO A 401 -33.16 -11.93 -5.98
CA PRO A 401 -34.14 -11.91 -7.05
C PRO A 401 -33.48 -11.99 -8.44
N ALA A 402 -34.15 -12.63 -9.40
CA ALA A 402 -33.71 -12.62 -10.78
C ALA A 402 -33.76 -11.18 -11.35
N PRO A 403 -32.69 -10.68 -12.00
CA PRO A 403 -32.68 -9.33 -12.53
C PRO A 403 -33.51 -9.22 -13.82
N ALA A 404 -34.02 -8.02 -14.10
CA ALA A 404 -34.38 -7.63 -15.45
C ALA A 404 -33.12 -7.24 -16.22
N VAL A 405 -32.92 -7.75 -17.45
CA VAL A 405 -31.72 -7.47 -18.24
C VAL A 405 -32.07 -6.59 -19.44
N THR A 406 -31.44 -5.42 -19.52
CA THR A 406 -31.49 -4.58 -20.71
C THR A 406 -30.57 -5.17 -21.76
N ARG A 407 -31.00 -5.26 -23.01
CA ARG A 407 -30.15 -5.77 -24.10
C ARG A 407 -29.04 -4.77 -24.46
N TRP A 408 -27.83 -5.27 -24.71
CA TRP A 408 -26.71 -4.52 -25.31
C TRP A 408 -26.08 -5.28 -26.49
N ASP A 409 -25.15 -4.61 -27.16
CA ASP A 409 -24.42 -5.13 -28.32
C ASP A 409 -23.18 -5.94 -27.90
N LEU A 410 -22.83 -6.96 -28.68
CA LEU A 410 -21.70 -7.87 -28.49
C LEU A 410 -20.60 -7.69 -29.54
N ASP A 411 -20.71 -6.69 -30.41
CA ASP A 411 -19.74 -6.46 -31.50
C ASP A 411 -18.36 -5.98 -31.01
N GLY A 412 -18.26 -5.53 -29.76
CA GLY A 412 -17.01 -5.12 -29.10
C GLY A 412 -16.64 -5.98 -27.89
N LEU A 413 -15.33 -5.98 -27.55
CA LEU A 413 -14.79 -6.74 -26.41
C LEU A 413 -15.48 -6.36 -25.10
N GLU A 414 -15.73 -5.07 -24.86
CA GLU A 414 -16.41 -4.58 -23.65
C GLU A 414 -17.84 -5.14 -23.53
N GLY A 415 -18.58 -5.18 -24.64
CA GLY A 415 -19.93 -5.77 -24.69
C GLY A 415 -19.92 -7.28 -24.43
N ALA A 416 -18.93 -8.00 -24.98
CA ALA A 416 -18.72 -9.42 -24.73
C ALA A 416 -18.31 -9.72 -23.28
N GLN A 417 -17.42 -8.91 -22.69
CA GLN A 417 -17.04 -9.01 -21.27
C GLN A 417 -18.25 -8.77 -20.37
N ALA A 418 -19.06 -7.74 -20.64
CA ALA A 418 -20.28 -7.45 -19.90
C ALA A 418 -21.27 -8.62 -19.97
N ALA A 419 -21.43 -9.22 -21.15
CA ALA A 419 -22.27 -10.40 -21.34
C ALA A 419 -21.74 -11.64 -20.60
N ALA A 420 -20.43 -11.88 -20.64
CA ALA A 420 -19.81 -12.96 -19.88
C ALA A 420 -19.96 -12.76 -18.36
N THR A 421 -19.82 -11.52 -17.89
CA THR A 421 -20.07 -11.11 -16.50
C THR A 421 -21.51 -11.44 -16.08
N LEU A 422 -22.49 -11.11 -16.94
CA LEU A 422 -23.90 -11.44 -16.70
C LEU A 422 -24.13 -12.96 -16.59
N VAL A 423 -23.64 -13.74 -17.55
CA VAL A 423 -23.85 -15.21 -17.58
C VAL A 423 -23.29 -15.87 -16.32
N VAL A 424 -22.06 -15.51 -15.96
CA VAL A 424 -21.43 -16.05 -14.75
C VAL A 424 -22.20 -15.63 -13.50
N GLY A 425 -22.64 -14.38 -13.39
CA GLY A 425 -23.45 -13.93 -12.26
C GLY A 425 -24.82 -14.61 -12.17
N LEU A 426 -25.48 -14.88 -13.30
CA LEU A 426 -26.75 -15.63 -13.34
C LEU A 426 -26.54 -17.07 -12.85
N HIS A 427 -25.49 -17.74 -13.31
CA HIS A 427 -25.17 -19.08 -12.85
C HIS A 427 -24.82 -19.12 -11.35
N GLN A 428 -24.02 -18.15 -10.86
CA GLN A 428 -23.66 -18.06 -9.44
C GLN A 428 -24.87 -17.81 -8.53
N SER A 429 -25.90 -17.14 -9.03
CA SER A 429 -27.12 -16.83 -8.27
C SER A 429 -28.24 -17.87 -8.45
N GLY A 430 -27.97 -18.99 -9.17
CA GLY A 430 -28.95 -20.05 -9.42
C GLY A 430 -30.06 -19.66 -10.41
N HIS A 431 -29.78 -18.69 -11.28
CA HIS A 431 -30.69 -18.16 -12.30
C HIS A 431 -30.21 -18.47 -13.72
N GLU A 432 -29.50 -19.58 -13.93
CA GLU A 432 -28.98 -19.99 -15.25
C GLU A 432 -30.07 -20.06 -16.34
N ASP A 433 -31.27 -20.51 -16.00
CA ASP A 433 -32.42 -20.58 -16.91
C ASP A 433 -33.02 -19.20 -17.28
N ARG A 434 -32.49 -18.12 -16.70
CA ARG A 434 -32.92 -16.73 -16.93
C ARG A 434 -31.97 -15.97 -17.86
N ALA A 435 -31.00 -16.65 -18.48
CA ALA A 435 -30.18 -16.07 -19.53
C ALA A 435 -31.07 -15.44 -20.63
N PRO A 436 -30.87 -14.16 -20.99
CA PRO A 436 -31.69 -13.53 -22.03
C PRO A 436 -31.53 -14.25 -23.37
N GLY A 437 -32.62 -14.46 -24.11
CA GLY A 437 -32.58 -15.20 -25.38
C GLY A 437 -31.72 -14.58 -26.50
N TRP A 438 -31.20 -13.36 -26.31
CA TRP A 438 -30.23 -12.75 -27.22
C TRP A 438 -28.77 -13.17 -26.93
N LEU A 439 -28.53 -13.81 -25.79
CA LEU A 439 -27.24 -14.24 -25.31
C LEU A 439 -27.14 -15.78 -25.38
N THR A 440 -26.52 -16.28 -26.44
CA THR A 440 -26.35 -17.71 -26.70
C THR A 440 -24.86 -18.05 -26.87
N ALA A 441 -24.52 -19.33 -26.78
CA ALA A 441 -23.15 -19.80 -27.02
C ALA A 441 -22.63 -19.35 -28.40
N ASP A 442 -23.43 -19.48 -29.47
CA ASP A 442 -23.09 -19.04 -30.83
C ASP A 442 -22.73 -17.55 -30.90
N ARG A 443 -23.36 -16.71 -30.07
CA ARG A 443 -23.10 -15.26 -30.03
C ARG A 443 -21.79 -14.93 -29.32
N LEU A 444 -21.34 -15.76 -28.38
CA LEU A 444 -20.06 -15.61 -27.68
C LEU A 444 -18.91 -16.41 -28.32
N GLU A 445 -19.19 -17.35 -29.22
CA GLU A 445 -18.21 -18.28 -29.80
C GLU A 445 -16.97 -17.57 -30.37
N LYS A 446 -17.18 -16.50 -31.16
CA LYS A 446 -16.09 -15.68 -31.71
C LYS A 446 -15.16 -15.16 -30.61
N TRP A 447 -15.74 -14.64 -29.53
CA TRP A 447 -14.99 -14.06 -28.41
C TRP A 447 -14.33 -15.12 -27.53
N ALA A 448 -14.95 -16.29 -27.38
CA ALA A 448 -14.35 -17.41 -26.66
C ALA A 448 -13.16 -18.02 -27.43
N THR A 449 -13.22 -17.99 -28.76
CA THR A 449 -12.18 -18.57 -29.63
C THR A 449 -10.99 -17.63 -29.80
N ASP A 450 -11.25 -16.37 -30.12
CA ASP A 450 -10.22 -15.33 -30.29
C ASP A 450 -10.80 -13.93 -30.01
N PRO A 451 -10.71 -13.45 -28.76
CA PRO A 451 -11.20 -12.12 -28.39
C PRO A 451 -10.26 -10.99 -28.86
N GLY A 452 -9.17 -11.31 -29.58
CA GLY A 452 -8.20 -10.35 -30.09
C GLY A 452 -7.14 -9.95 -29.06
N PRO A 453 -6.16 -9.09 -29.45
CA PRO A 453 -4.98 -8.78 -28.65
C PRO A 453 -5.24 -7.88 -27.44
N ARG A 454 -6.43 -7.27 -27.33
CA ARG A 454 -6.79 -6.39 -26.20
C ARG A 454 -7.38 -7.14 -25.01
N ALA A 455 -7.72 -8.42 -25.16
CA ALA A 455 -8.30 -9.21 -24.10
C ALA A 455 -7.20 -9.79 -23.21
N ASN A 456 -7.26 -9.42 -21.94
CA ASN A 456 -6.35 -9.89 -20.92
C ASN A 456 -6.69 -11.33 -20.48
N VAL A 457 -5.85 -11.95 -19.65
CA VAL A 457 -6.06 -13.34 -19.20
C VAL A 457 -7.39 -13.50 -18.45
N TYR A 458 -7.75 -12.53 -17.60
CA TYR A 458 -9.01 -12.54 -16.86
C TYR A 458 -10.22 -12.53 -17.80
N ASP A 459 -10.21 -11.65 -18.81
CA ASP A 459 -11.30 -11.51 -19.78
C ASP A 459 -11.48 -12.79 -20.59
N ARG A 460 -10.38 -13.40 -21.04
CA ARG A 460 -10.39 -14.68 -21.76
C ARG A 460 -10.99 -15.78 -20.90
N ALA A 461 -10.55 -15.89 -19.64
CA ALA A 461 -11.06 -16.89 -18.72
C ALA A 461 -12.56 -16.71 -18.46
N LEU A 462 -12.99 -15.47 -18.24
CA LEU A 462 -14.39 -15.10 -18.02
C LEU A 462 -15.28 -15.42 -19.24
N ILE A 463 -14.86 -15.01 -20.44
CA ILE A 463 -15.62 -15.19 -21.68
C ILE A 463 -15.74 -16.68 -22.04
N VAL A 464 -14.65 -17.44 -21.95
CA VAL A 464 -14.68 -18.89 -22.22
C VAL A 464 -15.58 -19.59 -21.21
N ARG A 465 -15.50 -19.25 -19.92
CA ARG A 465 -16.39 -19.81 -18.91
C ARG A 465 -17.86 -19.52 -19.24
N ALA A 466 -18.19 -18.28 -19.60
CA ALA A 466 -19.55 -17.92 -19.99
C ALA A 466 -20.03 -18.69 -21.25
N TYR A 467 -19.16 -18.87 -22.23
CA TYR A 467 -19.45 -19.68 -23.42
C TYR A 467 -19.78 -21.13 -23.06
N LEU A 468 -19.01 -21.75 -22.17
CA LEU A 468 -19.27 -23.11 -21.67
C LEU A 468 -20.60 -23.19 -20.90
N LEU A 469 -20.89 -22.22 -20.04
CA LEU A 469 -22.15 -22.15 -19.27
C LEU A 469 -23.40 -22.01 -20.15
N LEU A 470 -23.26 -21.41 -21.35
CA LEU A 470 -24.33 -21.31 -22.34
C LEU A 470 -24.48 -22.57 -23.22
N GLY A 471 -23.74 -23.64 -22.93
CA GLY A 471 -23.74 -24.89 -23.71
C GLY A 471 -22.73 -24.93 -24.86
N GLY A 472 -21.78 -23.99 -24.90
CA GLY A 472 -20.63 -24.02 -25.79
C GLY A 472 -19.66 -25.16 -25.44
N HIS A 473 -18.81 -25.54 -26.38
CA HIS A 473 -17.85 -26.63 -26.21
C HIS A 473 -16.44 -26.19 -26.60
N ALA A 474 -15.45 -26.42 -25.73
CA ALA A 474 -14.05 -26.19 -26.04
C ALA A 474 -13.38 -27.50 -26.49
N ASP A 475 -12.94 -27.56 -27.74
CA ASP A 475 -12.19 -28.70 -28.26
C ASP A 475 -10.75 -28.76 -27.70
N GLU A 476 -10.04 -29.86 -27.93
CA GLU A 476 -8.67 -30.04 -27.44
C GLU A 476 -7.70 -28.95 -27.93
N SER A 477 -7.93 -28.42 -29.13
CA SER A 477 -7.11 -27.35 -29.70
C SER A 477 -7.31 -26.04 -28.94
N ALA A 478 -8.56 -25.68 -28.65
CA ALA A 478 -8.93 -24.51 -27.86
C ALA A 478 -8.41 -24.63 -26.42
N VAL A 479 -8.59 -25.78 -25.79
CA VAL A 479 -8.05 -26.06 -24.45
C VAL A 479 -6.52 -25.95 -24.43
N GLY A 480 -5.84 -26.52 -25.42
CA GLY A 480 -4.38 -26.43 -25.54
C GLY A 480 -3.88 -24.98 -25.69
N ARG A 481 -4.57 -24.15 -26.48
CA ARG A 481 -4.25 -22.72 -26.61
C ARG A 481 -4.45 -21.97 -25.30
N LEU A 482 -5.55 -22.23 -24.59
CA LEU A 482 -5.85 -21.61 -23.30
C LEU A 482 -4.83 -22.01 -22.24
N ALA A 483 -4.47 -23.29 -22.16
CA ALA A 483 -3.46 -23.78 -21.22
C ALA A 483 -2.10 -23.11 -21.43
N ALA A 484 -1.66 -22.97 -22.69
CA ALA A 484 -0.41 -22.28 -23.01
C ALA A 484 -0.46 -20.79 -22.62
N LEU A 485 -1.58 -20.11 -22.86
CA LEU A 485 -1.78 -18.71 -22.51
C LEU A 485 -1.77 -18.49 -20.98
N VAL A 486 -2.51 -19.32 -20.25
CA VAL A 486 -2.59 -19.28 -18.78
C VAL A 486 -1.21 -19.57 -18.17
N ALA A 487 -0.49 -20.56 -18.68
CA ALA A 487 0.85 -20.90 -18.20
C ALA A 487 1.85 -19.74 -18.36
N ALA A 488 1.76 -18.95 -19.44
CA ALA A 488 2.63 -17.81 -19.67
C ALA A 488 2.46 -16.68 -18.63
N HIS A 489 1.30 -16.62 -17.95
CA HIS A 489 0.97 -15.58 -16.98
C HIS A 489 1.04 -16.06 -15.53
N ARG A 490 1.42 -17.32 -15.31
CA ARG A 490 1.56 -17.91 -13.98
C ARG A 490 2.80 -17.37 -13.26
N GLY A 491 2.61 -16.94 -12.02
CA GLY A 491 3.64 -16.59 -11.06
C GLY A 491 4.06 -15.12 -11.10
N CYS A 492 4.32 -14.58 -9.90
CA CYS A 492 5.01 -13.31 -9.66
C CYS A 492 6.13 -13.50 -8.63
N PRO A 493 7.05 -12.53 -8.44
CA PRO A 493 8.07 -12.59 -7.41
C PRO A 493 7.49 -12.91 -6.03
N GLY A 494 7.82 -14.10 -5.50
CA GLY A 494 7.32 -14.58 -4.21
C GLY A 494 5.84 -15.03 -4.19
N LEU A 495 5.18 -15.17 -5.35
CA LEU A 495 3.78 -15.59 -5.51
C LEU A 495 3.62 -16.58 -6.69
N PRO A 496 4.26 -17.76 -6.65
CA PRO A 496 4.38 -18.66 -7.81
C PRO A 496 3.07 -19.30 -8.28
N GLY A 497 2.00 -19.29 -7.47
CA GLY A 497 0.71 -19.87 -7.81
C GLY A 497 -0.39 -18.87 -8.16
N LEU A 498 -0.09 -17.57 -8.21
CA LEU A 498 -1.03 -16.52 -8.65
C LEU A 498 -0.79 -16.16 -10.11
N TYR A 499 -1.73 -15.48 -10.75
CA TYR A 499 -1.68 -15.11 -12.16
C TYR A 499 -1.63 -13.60 -12.37
N ARG A 500 -0.87 -13.19 -13.38
CA ARG A 500 -0.83 -11.81 -13.89
C ARG A 500 -1.98 -11.57 -14.87
N PRO A 501 -2.64 -10.39 -14.85
CA PRO A 501 -3.68 -10.08 -15.81
C PRO A 501 -3.14 -9.93 -17.24
N ASP A 502 -1.93 -9.36 -17.43
CA ASP A 502 -1.21 -9.17 -18.73
C ASP A 502 0.28 -8.76 -18.46
N ASP A 503 0.93 -7.97 -19.34
CA ASP A 503 2.25 -7.33 -19.22
C ASP A 503 2.43 -6.39 -17.99
N GLU A 504 1.44 -6.34 -17.11
CA GLU A 504 1.55 -5.71 -15.80
C GLU A 504 2.52 -6.52 -14.92
N PRO A 505 3.29 -5.85 -14.05
CA PRO A 505 4.36 -6.54 -13.34
C PRO A 505 3.81 -7.44 -12.19
N GLY A 506 2.62 -7.13 -11.66
CA GLY A 506 2.06 -7.76 -10.47
C GLY A 506 0.94 -8.80 -10.70
N CYS A 507 0.77 -9.70 -9.73
CA CYS A 507 -0.28 -10.72 -9.73
C CYS A 507 -1.61 -10.18 -9.22
N ASP A 508 -2.71 -10.77 -9.67
CA ASP A 508 -4.07 -10.36 -9.34
C ASP A 508 -4.90 -11.54 -8.83
N LEU A 509 -5.61 -11.33 -7.70
CA LEU A 509 -6.45 -12.38 -7.08
C LEU A 509 -7.66 -12.69 -7.97
N LYS A 510 -8.25 -11.68 -8.62
CA LYS A 510 -9.43 -11.85 -9.47
C LYS A 510 -9.12 -12.67 -10.72
N THR A 511 -7.98 -12.41 -11.35
CA THR A 511 -7.44 -13.17 -12.48
C THR A 511 -7.13 -14.60 -12.06
N THR A 512 -6.47 -14.79 -10.92
CA THR A 512 -6.19 -16.12 -10.37
C THR A 512 -7.47 -16.93 -10.18
N TRP A 513 -8.48 -16.33 -9.55
CA TRP A 513 -9.78 -16.98 -9.33
C TRP A 513 -10.47 -17.35 -10.65
N ALA A 514 -10.51 -16.43 -11.63
CA ALA A 514 -11.15 -16.69 -12.92
C ALA A 514 -10.49 -17.85 -13.68
N VAL A 515 -9.16 -17.93 -13.62
CA VAL A 515 -8.40 -19.05 -14.20
C VAL A 515 -8.69 -20.37 -13.50
N TRP A 516 -8.76 -20.38 -12.17
CA TRP A 516 -9.06 -21.60 -11.39
C TRP A 516 -10.49 -22.09 -11.61
N GLU A 517 -11.47 -21.20 -11.68
CA GLU A 517 -12.85 -21.54 -12.04
C GLU A 517 -12.95 -22.13 -13.45
N LEU A 518 -12.23 -21.55 -14.42
CA LEU A 518 -12.22 -22.08 -15.78
C LEU A 518 -11.57 -23.47 -15.81
N ASP A 519 -10.48 -23.68 -15.08
CA ASP A 519 -9.84 -25.00 -14.99
C ASP A 519 -10.77 -26.03 -14.34
N LYS A 520 -11.53 -25.64 -13.31
CA LYS A 520 -12.60 -26.47 -12.72
C LYS A 520 -13.67 -26.82 -13.76
N ALA A 521 -14.13 -25.85 -14.56
CA ALA A 521 -15.12 -26.06 -15.61
C ALA A 521 -14.60 -26.93 -16.78
N LEU A 522 -13.29 -27.07 -16.92
CA LEU A 522 -12.62 -27.88 -17.93
C LEU A 522 -12.02 -29.18 -17.35
N ASP A 523 -12.46 -29.61 -16.17
CA ASP A 523 -12.00 -30.84 -15.49
C ASP A 523 -10.48 -30.90 -15.27
N GLY A 524 -9.85 -29.76 -14.95
CA GLY A 524 -8.42 -29.68 -14.64
C GLY A 524 -7.48 -29.69 -15.86
N LYS A 525 -8.01 -29.58 -17.08
CA LYS A 525 -7.23 -29.64 -18.32
C LYS A 525 -6.27 -28.47 -18.54
N LEU A 526 -6.43 -27.35 -17.82
CA LEU A 526 -5.48 -26.23 -17.87
C LEU A 526 -4.30 -26.43 -16.91
N GLY A 527 -4.41 -27.34 -15.92
CA GLY A 527 -3.36 -27.58 -14.91
C GLY A 527 -3.10 -26.37 -14.01
N ALA A 528 -4.13 -25.55 -13.79
CA ALA A 528 -4.05 -24.28 -13.09
C ALA A 528 -4.42 -24.39 -11.61
N LEU A 529 -5.37 -25.25 -11.27
CA LEU A 529 -5.78 -25.54 -9.90
C LEU A 529 -4.63 -26.19 -9.12
N PRO A 530 -4.41 -25.78 -7.85
CA PRO A 530 -3.51 -26.51 -6.96
C PRO A 530 -4.01 -27.94 -6.79
N SER A 531 -3.10 -28.92 -6.81
CA SER A 531 -3.48 -30.29 -6.44
C SER A 531 -4.01 -30.29 -5.00
N PRO A 532 -5.17 -30.89 -4.71
CA PRO A 532 -5.65 -31.01 -3.35
C PRO A 532 -4.57 -31.73 -2.55
N GLY A 533 -4.07 -31.08 -1.50
CA GLY A 533 -3.06 -31.68 -0.63
C GLY A 533 -3.61 -33.01 -0.12
N ARG A 534 -2.89 -34.12 -0.37
CA ARG A 534 -3.28 -35.41 0.23
C ARG A 534 -3.40 -35.20 1.75
N PRO A 535 -4.51 -35.59 2.38
CA PRO A 535 -4.48 -35.79 3.82
C PRO A 535 -3.37 -36.80 4.07
N ARG A 536 -2.39 -36.43 4.90
CA ARG A 536 -1.44 -37.41 5.43
C ARG A 536 -2.21 -38.21 6.46
N ASP A 537 -2.38 -39.51 6.18
CA ASP A 537 -2.94 -40.50 7.09
C ASP A 537 -2.26 -40.48 8.47
#